data_AF-A0A354AXY2-F1
#
_entry.id   AF-A0A354AXY2-F1
#
_cell.length_a   1.000
_cell.length_b   1.000
_cell.length_c   1.000
_cell.angle_alpha   90.00
_cell.angle_beta   90.00
_cell.angle_gamma   90.00
#
_symmetry.space_group_name_H-M   'P 1'
#
loop_
_entity.id
_entity.type
_entity.pdbx_description
1 polymer ?
#
loop_
_entity_poly.entity_id
_entity_poly.type
_entity_poly.pdbx_seq_one_letter_code
_entity_poly.pdbx_strand_id
1 'polypeptide(L)'
;MTIEPPLAVLDSGLSDLLDQVAERQRLDFGHMVSDVKADGSLITACDRWSDATLVAGLNALYPAQGVLSEEGRQLVPSTEAFWVVDPLDGTTNFAAGIPYWAISLARFEAGVPVFAVLDVPPLRQRIWAIRGEGAWRNGRRLHPPALQAHPAGCASLCSRSIGVLQKLPNQRFPGKIRLLGVASLNLVSVAMGQTVAALEATPKIWDLAAAWLILTELGCPVTWLQRHPGGIPVG
;
A
#
# COMPACT_ATOMS: atom_id res chain seq x y z
N MET A 1 15.53 -22.35 -21.98
CA MET A 1 16.22 -21.39 -21.10
C MET A 1 15.21 -20.99 -20.03
N THR A 2 15.27 -21.65 -18.89
CA THR A 2 14.44 -21.35 -17.72
C THR A 2 14.94 -20.04 -17.12
N ILE A 3 14.21 -18.96 -17.35
CA ILE A 3 14.45 -17.67 -16.69
C ILE A 3 14.06 -17.88 -15.23
N GLU A 4 15.04 -18.05 -14.34
CA GLU A 4 14.82 -17.94 -12.90
C GLU A 4 14.14 -16.60 -12.62
N PRO A 5 13.15 -16.54 -11.70
CA PRO A 5 12.54 -15.26 -11.36
C PRO A 5 13.60 -14.36 -10.72
N PRO A 6 13.44 -13.03 -10.74
CA PRO A 6 14.32 -12.13 -10.03
C PRO A 6 14.05 -12.19 -8.52
N LEU A 7 14.32 -13.34 -7.89
CA LEU A 7 14.40 -13.49 -6.44
C LEU A 7 15.61 -12.73 -5.85
N ALA A 8 16.51 -12.23 -6.69
CA ALA A 8 17.64 -11.39 -6.32
C ALA A 8 17.28 -9.91 -6.05
N VAL A 9 16.03 -9.47 -6.22
CA VAL A 9 15.68 -8.03 -6.15
C VAL A 9 15.15 -7.58 -4.79
N LEU A 10 14.53 -8.49 -4.02
CA LEU A 10 14.37 -8.25 -2.59
C LEU A 10 15.69 -8.64 -1.92
N ASP A 11 16.57 -7.66 -1.71
CA ASP A 11 17.77 -7.87 -0.91
C ASP A 11 17.39 -8.58 0.40
N SER A 12 18.17 -9.60 0.76
CA SER A 12 18.06 -10.33 2.03
C SER A 12 17.84 -9.38 3.21
N GLY A 13 18.58 -8.28 3.28
CA GLY A 13 18.43 -7.30 4.35
C GLY A 13 17.05 -6.61 4.40
N LEU A 14 16.47 -6.27 3.24
CA LEU A 14 15.12 -5.68 3.20
C LEU A 14 14.05 -6.72 3.54
N SER A 15 14.24 -7.97 3.11
CA SER A 15 13.32 -9.06 3.46
C SER A 15 13.32 -9.33 4.96
N ASP A 16 14.49 -9.41 5.58
CA ASP A 16 14.64 -9.62 7.02
C ASP A 16 14.03 -8.47 7.83
N LEU A 17 14.23 -7.23 7.37
CA LEU A 17 13.62 -6.04 7.97
C LEU A 17 12.09 -6.11 7.95
N LEU A 18 11.50 -6.45 6.80
CA LEU A 18 10.05 -6.59 6.66
C LEU A 18 9.52 -7.76 7.49
N ASP A 19 10.23 -8.88 7.54
CA ASP A 19 9.84 -10.06 8.31
C ASP A 19 9.82 -9.75 9.82
N GLN A 20 10.82 -9.00 10.31
CA GLN A 20 10.89 -8.54 11.69
C GLN A 20 9.66 -7.68 12.06
N VAL A 21 9.32 -6.71 11.20
CA VAL A 21 8.19 -5.81 11.45
C VAL A 21 6.86 -6.56 11.36
N ALA A 22 6.69 -7.38 10.33
CA ALA A 22 5.49 -8.17 10.13
C ALA A 22 5.24 -9.15 11.28
N GLU A 23 6.28 -9.78 11.82
CA GLU A 23 6.15 -10.66 12.99
C GLU A 23 5.73 -9.90 14.24
N ARG A 24 6.34 -8.75 14.50
CA ARG A 24 5.94 -7.94 15.65
C ARG A 24 4.49 -7.47 15.55
N GLN A 25 4.07 -7.02 14.37
CA GLN A 25 2.67 -6.63 14.13
C GLN A 25 1.71 -7.80 14.38
N ARG A 26 2.02 -9.01 13.90
CA ARG A 26 1.19 -10.20 14.17
C ARG A 26 1.02 -10.50 15.66
N LEU A 27 2.06 -10.27 16.46
CA LEU A 27 2.04 -10.50 17.91
C LEU A 27 1.25 -9.41 18.67
N ASP A 28 1.32 -8.16 18.22
CA ASP A 28 0.70 -7.00 18.89
C ASP A 28 -0.75 -6.71 18.42
N PHE A 29 -1.18 -7.34 17.33
CA PHE A 29 -2.49 -7.17 16.73
C PHE A 29 -3.66 -7.51 17.69
N GLY A 30 -4.75 -6.75 17.60
CA GLY A 30 -5.98 -7.01 18.38
C GLY A 30 -5.99 -6.43 19.79
N HIS A 31 -5.00 -5.62 20.13
CA HIS A 31 -4.93 -4.90 21.40
C HIS A 31 -5.27 -3.41 21.20
N MET A 32 -6.50 -3.01 21.57
CA MET A 32 -6.98 -1.61 21.47
C MET A 32 -6.37 -0.66 22.52
N VAL A 33 -5.05 -0.66 22.69
CA VAL A 33 -4.36 0.44 23.38
C VAL A 33 -3.85 1.38 22.30
N SER A 34 -4.72 2.30 21.86
CA SER A 34 -4.43 3.28 20.81
C SER A 34 -4.58 4.70 21.33
N ASP A 35 -3.71 5.59 20.84
CA ASP A 35 -3.93 7.03 20.89
C ASP A 35 -4.68 7.47 19.63
N VAL A 36 -5.23 8.69 19.64
CA VAL A 36 -5.89 9.31 18.48
C VAL A 36 -5.01 10.44 17.95
N LYS A 37 -4.66 10.41 16.66
CA LYS A 37 -3.93 11.49 15.97
C LYS A 37 -4.82 12.73 15.81
N ALA A 38 -4.22 13.87 15.49
CA ALA A 38 -4.93 15.15 15.33
C ALA A 38 -5.99 15.13 14.20
N ASP A 39 -5.86 14.24 13.21
CA ASP A 39 -6.81 14.07 12.12
C ASP A 39 -7.91 13.01 12.41
N GLY A 40 -7.94 12.47 13.63
CA GLY A 40 -8.92 11.48 14.09
C GLY A 40 -8.56 10.03 13.76
N SER A 41 -7.43 9.76 13.10
CA SER A 41 -6.93 8.39 12.90
C SER A 41 -6.34 7.81 14.19
N LEU A 42 -6.27 6.49 14.31
CA LEU A 42 -5.66 5.82 15.46
C LEU A 42 -4.16 5.63 15.24
N ILE A 43 -3.38 5.62 16.32
CA ILE A 43 -1.97 5.22 16.32
C ILE A 43 -1.70 4.35 17.54
N THR A 44 -1.01 3.22 17.35
CA THR A 44 -0.60 2.33 18.45
C THR A 44 0.90 2.47 18.74
N ALA A 45 1.35 1.88 19.85
CA ALA A 45 2.78 1.72 20.09
C ALA A 45 3.47 0.88 19.00
N CYS A 46 2.72 -0.01 18.33
CA CYS A 46 3.23 -0.85 17.25
C CYS A 46 3.48 -0.04 15.98
N ASP A 47 2.61 0.91 15.62
CA ASP A 47 2.82 1.81 14.48
C ASP A 47 4.13 2.59 14.63
N ARG A 48 4.33 3.23 15.80
CA ARG A 48 5.55 4.00 16.11
C ARG A 48 6.82 3.14 16.10
N TRP A 49 6.75 1.93 16.65
CA TRP A 49 7.88 1.01 16.63
C TRP A 49 8.18 0.51 15.20
N SER A 50 7.14 0.22 14.42
CA SER A 50 7.26 -0.23 13.03
C SER A 50 7.90 0.85 12.18
N ASP A 51 7.45 2.11 12.31
CA ASP A 51 8.04 3.28 11.66
C ASP A 51 9.53 3.42 11.98
N ALA A 52 9.86 3.50 13.27
CA ALA A 52 11.25 3.69 13.70
C ALA A 52 12.15 2.56 13.20
N THR A 53 11.67 1.31 13.21
CA THR A 53 12.40 0.14 12.75
C THR A 53 12.61 0.18 11.23
N LEU A 54 11.56 0.45 10.45
CA LEU A 54 11.65 0.56 9.00
C LEU A 54 12.55 1.72 8.57
N VAL A 55 12.39 2.90 9.17
CA VAL A 55 13.20 4.09 8.87
C VAL A 55 14.68 3.84 9.21
N ALA A 56 14.99 3.28 10.38
CA ALA A 56 16.36 2.97 10.75
C ALA A 56 16.97 1.89 9.84
N GLY A 57 16.23 0.83 9.54
CA GLY A 57 16.66 -0.25 8.65
C GLY A 57 16.90 0.23 7.22
N LEU A 58 15.99 1.02 6.66
CA LEU A 58 16.15 1.58 5.32
C LEU A 58 17.33 2.55 5.23
N ASN A 59 17.56 3.39 6.25
CA ASN A 59 18.75 4.25 6.28
C ASN A 59 20.05 3.45 6.41
N ALA A 60 20.04 2.28 7.05
CA ALA A 60 21.21 1.41 7.14
C ALA A 60 21.48 0.67 5.82
N LEU A 61 20.43 0.15 5.17
CA LEU A 61 20.52 -0.58 3.90
C LEU A 61 20.79 0.36 2.71
N TYR A 62 20.24 1.58 2.76
CA TYR A 62 20.31 2.56 1.66
C TYR A 62 20.70 3.98 2.17
N PRO A 63 21.91 4.19 2.71
CA PRO A 63 22.30 5.44 3.41
C PRO A 63 22.16 6.75 2.64
N ALA A 64 22.15 6.70 1.30
CA ALA A 64 22.02 7.88 0.43
C ALA A 64 20.57 8.16 0.00
N GLN A 65 19.60 7.32 0.41
CA GLN A 65 18.22 7.38 -0.03
C GLN A 65 17.35 7.76 1.18
N GLY A 66 16.88 9.01 1.23
CA GLY A 66 16.06 9.48 2.36
C GLY A 66 14.75 8.68 2.51
N VAL A 67 14.04 8.91 3.61
CA VAL A 67 12.76 8.23 3.90
C VAL A 67 11.68 9.27 4.20
N LEU A 68 10.56 9.16 3.50
CA LEU A 68 9.29 9.81 3.78
C LEU A 68 8.35 8.78 4.40
N SER A 69 7.98 8.96 5.67
CA SER A 69 7.13 8.00 6.38
C SER A 69 5.90 8.67 6.98
N GLU A 70 4.79 7.93 7.10
CA GLU A 70 3.56 8.41 7.72
C GLU A 70 3.80 8.92 9.15
N GLU A 71 4.40 8.09 10.01
CA GLU A 71 4.56 8.39 11.44
C GLU A 71 5.84 9.16 11.77
N GLY A 72 6.75 9.22 10.79
CA GLY A 72 8.02 9.90 10.89
C GLY A 72 8.00 11.31 10.29
N ARG A 73 9.12 11.68 9.67
CA ARG A 73 9.29 13.00 9.04
C ARG A 73 8.54 13.04 7.71
N GLN A 74 7.46 13.83 7.66
CA GLN A 74 6.66 14.05 6.45
C GLN A 74 7.25 15.11 5.50
N LEU A 75 8.58 15.15 5.35
CA LEU A 75 9.25 16.02 4.39
C LEU A 75 9.79 15.18 3.25
N VAL A 76 9.46 15.55 2.01
CA VAL A 76 9.98 14.89 0.81
C VAL A 76 11.50 15.05 0.78
N PRO A 77 12.27 13.96 0.74
CA PRO A 77 13.72 14.05 0.64
C PRO A 77 14.15 14.73 -0.66
N SER A 78 15.21 15.54 -0.61
CA SER A 78 15.80 16.19 -1.78
C SER A 78 16.72 15.27 -2.60
N THR A 79 16.81 14.00 -2.23
CA THR A 79 17.65 12.99 -2.89
C THR A 79 16.98 12.50 -4.17
N GLU A 80 17.77 12.12 -5.17
CA GLU A 80 17.27 11.60 -6.45
C GLU A 80 16.42 10.33 -6.27
N ALA A 81 16.81 9.50 -5.31
CA ALA A 81 16.08 8.33 -4.86
C ALA A 81 15.70 8.44 -3.38
N PHE A 82 14.50 8.01 -3.02
CA PHE A 82 14.03 7.97 -1.64
C PHE A 82 12.94 6.92 -1.44
N TRP A 83 12.69 6.54 -0.20
CA TRP A 83 11.64 5.60 0.19
C TRP A 83 10.41 6.34 0.68
N VAL A 84 9.24 5.83 0.31
CA VAL A 84 7.94 6.23 0.86
C VAL A 84 7.39 5.03 1.62
N VAL A 85 7.01 5.24 2.88
CA VAL A 85 6.65 4.17 3.80
C VAL A 85 5.35 4.49 4.52
N ASP A 86 4.42 3.54 4.46
CA ASP A 86 3.37 3.39 5.46
C ASP A 86 3.71 2.13 6.27
N PRO A 87 4.10 2.29 7.55
CA PRO A 87 4.49 1.16 8.38
C PRO A 87 3.31 0.24 8.71
N LEU A 88 2.08 0.74 8.66
CA LEU A 88 0.87 0.02 9.06
C LEU A 88 -0.38 0.68 8.42
N ASP A 89 -0.64 0.36 7.15
CA ASP A 89 -1.87 0.77 6.48
C ASP A 89 -3.03 -0.09 7.00
N GLY A 90 -3.97 0.56 7.68
CA GLY A 90 -5.08 -0.10 8.35
C GLY A 90 -4.99 -0.14 9.86
N THR A 91 -4.37 0.85 10.52
CA THR A 91 -4.25 0.93 12.00
C THR A 91 -5.57 0.69 12.73
N THR A 92 -6.70 1.16 12.20
CA THR A 92 -8.02 0.89 12.78
C THR A 92 -8.36 -0.61 12.77
N ASN A 93 -8.10 -1.32 11.68
CA ASN A 93 -8.32 -2.76 11.60
C ASN A 93 -7.38 -3.50 12.56
N PHE A 94 -6.11 -3.09 12.58
CA PHE A 94 -5.09 -3.66 13.45
C PHE A 94 -5.46 -3.55 14.93
N ALA A 95 -5.82 -2.34 15.38
CA ALA A 95 -6.22 -2.09 16.76
C ALA A 95 -7.50 -2.84 17.13
N ALA A 96 -8.47 -2.92 16.20
CA ALA A 96 -9.76 -3.56 16.42
C ALA A 96 -9.72 -5.11 16.34
N GLY A 97 -8.58 -5.73 16.04
CA GLY A 97 -8.52 -7.19 15.91
C GLY A 97 -9.12 -7.70 14.60
N ILE A 98 -9.17 -6.87 13.55
CA ILE A 98 -9.56 -7.28 12.19
C ILE A 98 -8.30 -7.68 11.40
N PRO A 99 -8.14 -8.94 10.97
CA PRO A 99 -6.90 -9.46 10.37
C PRO A 99 -6.69 -9.01 8.92
N TYR A 100 -6.68 -7.70 8.70
CA TYR A 100 -6.56 -7.08 7.39
C TYR A 100 -5.87 -5.70 7.50
N TRP A 101 -4.56 -5.68 7.24
CA TRP A 101 -3.70 -4.49 7.19
C TRP A 101 -2.48 -4.81 6.32
N ALA A 102 -1.71 -3.79 5.97
CA ALA A 102 -0.50 -3.96 5.18
C ALA A 102 0.67 -3.10 5.68
N ILE A 103 1.88 -3.51 5.33
CA ILE A 103 3.08 -2.67 5.36
C ILE A 103 3.33 -2.25 3.90
N SER A 104 3.35 -0.95 3.61
CA SER A 104 3.49 -0.40 2.26
C SER A 104 4.83 0.33 2.12
N LEU A 105 5.68 -0.13 1.20
CA LEU A 105 6.95 0.52 0.86
C LEU A 105 7.01 0.76 -0.64
N ALA A 106 7.50 1.92 -1.04
CA ALA A 106 7.97 2.12 -2.40
C ALA A 106 9.21 2.99 -2.45
N ARG A 107 10.11 2.63 -3.36
CA ARG A 107 11.27 3.43 -3.70
C ARG A 107 10.95 4.29 -4.91
N PHE A 108 11.14 5.59 -4.78
CA PHE A 108 11.00 6.56 -5.85
C PHE A 108 12.35 6.89 -6.43
N GLU A 109 12.39 7.13 -7.74
CA GLU A 109 13.48 7.79 -8.46
C GLU A 109 12.87 8.86 -9.36
N ALA A 110 13.44 10.07 -9.36
CA ALA A 110 12.96 11.18 -10.20
C ALA A 110 11.43 11.39 -10.14
N GLY A 111 10.83 11.23 -8.95
CA GLY A 111 9.40 11.46 -8.72
C GLY A 111 8.46 10.31 -9.13
N VAL A 112 8.99 9.15 -9.54
CA VAL A 112 8.19 7.99 -9.92
C VAL A 112 8.56 6.73 -9.12
N PRO A 113 7.59 5.89 -8.68
CA PRO A 113 7.90 4.70 -7.88
C PRO A 113 8.52 3.59 -8.74
N VAL A 114 9.78 3.24 -8.56
CA VAL A 114 10.51 2.26 -9.40
C VAL A 114 10.54 0.85 -8.80
N PHE A 115 10.34 0.74 -7.49
CA PHE A 115 10.24 -0.52 -6.77
C PHE A 115 9.19 -0.37 -5.68
N ALA A 116 8.41 -1.43 -5.42
CA ALA A 116 7.34 -1.42 -4.43
C ALA A 116 7.22 -2.77 -3.74
N VAL A 117 6.87 -2.73 -2.46
CA VAL A 117 6.50 -3.89 -1.65
C VAL A 117 5.23 -3.56 -0.87
N LEU A 118 4.33 -4.53 -0.84
CA LEU A 118 3.11 -4.53 -0.07
C LEU A 118 3.05 -5.86 0.68
N ASP A 119 3.47 -5.82 1.94
CA ASP A 119 3.41 -6.98 2.83
C ASP A 119 2.05 -7.00 3.53
N VAL A 120 1.43 -8.17 3.60
CA VAL A 120 0.14 -8.39 4.27
C VAL A 120 0.40 -9.40 5.40
N PRO A 121 0.84 -8.94 6.58
CA PRO A 121 1.28 -9.82 7.65
C PRO A 121 0.26 -10.89 8.06
N PRO A 122 -1.06 -10.62 8.15
CA PRO A 122 -2.06 -11.62 8.50
C PRO A 122 -2.15 -12.78 7.51
N LEU A 123 -1.94 -12.47 6.23
CA LEU A 123 -2.06 -13.43 5.13
C LEU A 123 -0.73 -14.07 4.76
N ARG A 124 0.39 -13.66 5.40
CA ARG A 124 1.75 -14.03 5.02
C ARG A 124 1.97 -13.87 3.51
N GLN A 125 1.53 -12.72 3.00
CA GLN A 125 1.51 -12.43 1.58
C GLN A 125 2.32 -11.17 1.30
N ARG A 126 3.42 -11.31 0.57
CA ARG A 126 4.23 -10.20 0.07
C ARG A 126 4.01 -10.04 -1.42
N ILE A 127 3.44 -8.89 -1.81
CA ILE A 127 3.32 -8.46 -3.19
C ILE A 127 4.45 -7.46 -3.46
N TRP A 128 5.14 -7.57 -4.57
CA TRP A 128 6.16 -6.61 -4.94
C TRP A 128 6.22 -6.41 -6.44
N ALA A 129 6.77 -5.28 -6.87
CA ALA A 129 6.84 -4.89 -8.25
C ALA A 129 8.11 -4.09 -8.54
N ILE A 130 8.62 -4.24 -9.76
CA ILE A 130 9.74 -3.45 -10.30
C ILE A 130 9.24 -2.81 -11.59
N ARG A 131 9.49 -1.51 -11.76
CA ARG A 131 9.07 -0.80 -12.96
C ARG A 131 9.60 -1.49 -14.22
N GLY A 132 8.71 -1.87 -15.12
CA GLY A 132 9.01 -2.48 -16.41
C GLY A 132 9.26 -3.99 -16.38
N GLU A 133 9.33 -4.63 -15.21
CA GLU A 133 9.61 -6.08 -15.09
C GLU A 133 8.38 -6.90 -14.67
N GLY A 134 7.37 -6.25 -14.09
CA GLY A 134 6.14 -6.85 -13.61
C GLY A 134 5.98 -6.82 -12.09
N ALA A 135 5.04 -7.63 -11.62
CA ALA A 135 4.73 -7.81 -10.20
C ALA A 135 4.70 -9.29 -9.82
N TRP A 136 4.96 -9.59 -8.55
CA TRP A 136 5.01 -10.92 -7.99
C TRP A 136 4.27 -10.97 -6.65
N ARG A 137 3.79 -12.16 -6.29
CA ARG A 137 3.23 -12.48 -4.98
C ARG A 137 3.89 -13.74 -4.45
N ASN A 138 4.59 -13.65 -3.32
CA ASN A 138 5.32 -14.77 -2.70
C ASN A 138 6.19 -15.52 -3.73
N GLY A 139 6.96 -14.78 -4.54
CA GLY A 139 7.85 -15.32 -5.58
C GLY A 139 7.15 -15.76 -6.87
N ARG A 140 5.82 -15.81 -6.92
CA ARG A 140 5.07 -16.17 -8.14
C ARG A 140 4.71 -14.92 -8.94
N ARG A 141 5.09 -14.88 -10.22
CA ARG A 141 4.75 -13.77 -11.10
C ARG A 141 3.22 -13.63 -11.21
N LEU A 142 2.75 -12.40 -11.13
CA LEU A 142 1.36 -12.03 -11.33
C LEU A 142 1.13 -11.70 -12.81
N HIS A 143 -0.10 -11.90 -13.25
CA HIS A 143 -0.56 -11.54 -14.58
C HIS A 143 -1.67 -10.51 -14.48
N PRO A 144 -1.80 -9.61 -15.47
CA PRO A 144 -2.90 -8.67 -15.54
C PRO A 144 -4.25 -9.38 -15.31
N PRO A 145 -5.17 -8.79 -14.52
CA PRO A 145 -6.46 -9.41 -14.27
C PRO A 145 -7.23 -9.55 -15.59
N ALA A 146 -7.86 -10.70 -15.79
CA ALA A 146 -8.81 -10.86 -16.89
C ALA A 146 -9.99 -9.90 -16.66
N LEU A 147 -10.33 -9.10 -17.66
CA LEU A 147 -11.55 -8.27 -17.64
C LEU A 147 -12.78 -9.19 -17.59
N GLN A 148 -13.24 -9.52 -16.38
CA GLN A 148 -14.47 -10.26 -16.19
C GLN A 148 -15.58 -9.27 -15.82
N ALA A 149 -16.43 -8.96 -16.80
CA ALA A 149 -17.73 -8.34 -16.53
C ALA A 149 -18.64 -9.38 -15.86
N HIS A 150 -18.39 -9.66 -14.57
CA HIS A 150 -19.23 -10.57 -13.81
C HIS A 150 -20.41 -9.78 -13.21
N PRO A 151 -21.67 -10.21 -13.40
CA PRO A 151 -22.85 -9.53 -12.86
C PRO A 151 -22.91 -9.49 -11.31
N ALA A 152 -22.00 -10.22 -10.65
CA ALA A 152 -21.80 -10.22 -9.20
C ALA A 152 -20.48 -9.55 -8.75
N GLY A 153 -19.83 -8.78 -9.64
CA GLY A 153 -18.61 -8.03 -9.32
C GLY A 153 -18.79 -7.12 -8.12
N CYS A 154 -17.70 -6.88 -7.41
CA CYS A 154 -17.67 -5.94 -6.29
C CYS A 154 -16.61 -4.86 -6.49
N ALA A 155 -16.90 -3.67 -5.99
CA ALA A 155 -15.97 -2.55 -5.94
C ALA A 155 -15.50 -2.32 -4.50
N SER A 156 -14.21 -2.05 -4.31
CA SER A 156 -13.67 -1.64 -3.00
C SER A 156 -13.72 -0.13 -2.86
N LEU A 157 -14.30 0.38 -1.79
CA LEU A 157 -14.41 1.81 -1.52
C LEU A 157 -13.88 2.11 -0.12
N CYS A 158 -13.38 3.32 0.08
CA CYS A 158 -13.19 3.85 1.43
C CYS A 158 -14.46 4.50 1.98
N SER A 159 -14.54 4.65 3.30
CA SER A 159 -15.69 5.28 3.97
C SER A 159 -15.94 6.71 3.49
N ARG A 160 -14.88 7.47 3.19
CA ARG A 160 -14.95 8.83 2.66
C ARG A 160 -15.57 8.90 1.26
N SER A 161 -15.51 7.81 0.49
CA SER A 161 -16.17 7.70 -0.82
C SER A 161 -17.69 7.50 -0.71
N ILE A 162 -18.22 7.10 0.45
CA ILE A 162 -19.67 6.93 0.65
C ILE A 162 -20.43 8.23 0.41
N GLY A 163 -19.85 9.38 0.76
CA GLY A 163 -20.47 10.68 0.52
C GLY A 163 -20.79 10.94 -0.96
N VAL A 164 -20.06 10.32 -1.88
CA VAL A 164 -20.37 10.37 -3.33
C VAL A 164 -21.59 9.53 -3.66
N LEU A 165 -21.67 8.30 -3.13
CA LEU A 165 -22.83 7.42 -3.33
C LEU A 165 -24.11 8.04 -2.76
N GLN A 166 -24.02 8.70 -1.61
CA GLN A 166 -25.14 9.37 -0.96
C GLN A 166 -25.69 10.55 -1.77
N LYS A 167 -24.91 11.17 -2.68
CA LYS A 167 -25.37 12.25 -3.56
C LYS A 167 -26.30 11.76 -4.68
N LEU A 168 -26.35 10.45 -4.94
CA LEU A 168 -27.21 9.83 -5.95
C LEU A 168 -28.19 8.84 -5.28
N PRO A 169 -29.05 9.30 -4.36
CA PRO A 169 -29.85 8.41 -3.50
C PRO A 169 -30.86 7.55 -4.28
N ASN A 170 -31.26 8.00 -5.48
CA ASN A 170 -32.20 7.30 -6.35
C ASN A 170 -31.51 6.36 -7.36
N GLN A 171 -30.17 6.28 -7.35
CA GLN A 171 -29.42 5.39 -8.22
C GLN A 171 -28.78 4.28 -7.40
N ARG A 172 -29.16 3.04 -7.70
CA ARG A 172 -28.53 1.87 -7.08
C ARG A 172 -27.13 1.68 -7.66
N PHE A 173 -26.14 1.50 -6.79
CA PHE A 173 -24.79 1.12 -7.22
C PHE A 173 -24.82 -0.19 -8.02
N PRO A 174 -24.22 -0.27 -9.23
CA PRO A 174 -24.31 -1.42 -10.12
C PRO A 174 -23.34 -2.54 -9.70
N GLY A 175 -23.46 -3.04 -8.47
CA GLY A 175 -22.62 -4.11 -7.95
C GLY A 175 -22.67 -4.23 -6.43
N LYS A 176 -21.78 -5.05 -5.87
CA LYS A 176 -21.57 -5.14 -4.41
C LYS A 176 -20.46 -4.18 -3.98
N ILE A 177 -20.57 -3.63 -2.78
CA ILE A 177 -19.55 -2.75 -2.20
C ILE A 177 -18.74 -3.54 -1.16
N ARG A 178 -17.44 -3.26 -1.09
CA ARG A 178 -16.56 -3.64 0.02
C ARG A 178 -15.98 -2.36 0.62
N LEU A 179 -15.89 -2.33 1.95
CA LEU A 179 -15.15 -1.32 2.69
C LEU A 179 -14.22 -2.06 3.64
N LEU A 180 -12.98 -2.27 3.19
CA LEU A 180 -12.02 -3.10 3.92
C LEU A 180 -11.09 -2.30 4.83
N GLY A 181 -11.09 -0.97 4.72
CA GLY A 181 -10.40 -0.08 5.67
C GLY A 181 -8.89 0.03 5.50
N VAL A 182 -8.34 -0.41 4.36
CA VAL A 182 -6.89 -0.38 4.05
C VAL A 182 -6.73 0.13 2.62
N ALA A 183 -6.14 1.32 2.45
CA ALA A 183 -6.18 2.03 1.17
C ALA A 183 -5.35 1.32 0.09
N SER A 184 -4.14 0.88 0.45
CA SER A 184 -3.24 0.15 -0.43
C SER A 184 -3.84 -1.17 -0.92
N LEU A 185 -4.46 -1.96 -0.01
CA LEU A 185 -5.10 -3.22 -0.34
C LEU A 185 -6.40 -3.05 -1.13
N ASN A 186 -7.16 -1.98 -0.85
CA ASN A 186 -8.33 -1.63 -1.66
C ASN A 186 -7.94 -1.39 -3.12
N LEU A 187 -6.83 -0.70 -3.36
CA LEU A 187 -6.37 -0.44 -4.73
C LEU A 187 -5.81 -1.71 -5.38
N VAL A 188 -4.95 -2.44 -4.68
CA VAL A 188 -4.31 -3.66 -5.21
C VAL A 188 -5.32 -4.80 -5.42
N SER A 189 -6.48 -4.81 -4.76
CA SER A 189 -7.52 -5.81 -4.99
C SER A 189 -8.02 -5.83 -6.44
N VAL A 190 -7.92 -4.71 -7.17
CA VAL A 190 -8.18 -4.66 -8.62
C VAL A 190 -7.15 -5.46 -9.40
N ALA A 191 -5.87 -5.21 -9.12
CA ALA A 191 -4.75 -5.92 -9.75
C ALA A 191 -4.77 -7.42 -9.44
N MET A 192 -5.29 -7.81 -8.27
CA MET A 192 -5.48 -9.21 -7.89
C MET A 192 -6.73 -9.86 -8.51
N GLY A 193 -7.56 -9.11 -9.23
CA GLY A 193 -8.82 -9.60 -9.80
C GLY A 193 -9.92 -9.88 -8.75
N GLN A 194 -9.77 -9.39 -7.53
CA GLN A 194 -10.74 -9.58 -6.43
C GLN A 194 -11.90 -8.60 -6.54
N THR A 195 -11.63 -7.39 -7.06
CA THR A 195 -12.61 -6.33 -7.26
C THR A 195 -12.51 -5.78 -8.67
N VAL A 196 -13.64 -5.36 -9.25
CA VAL A 196 -13.68 -4.79 -10.61
C VAL A 196 -13.24 -3.33 -10.64
N ALA A 197 -13.29 -2.64 -9.50
CA ALA A 197 -12.89 -1.25 -9.33
C ALA A 197 -12.54 -0.97 -7.87
N ALA A 198 -11.74 0.07 -7.65
CA ALA A 198 -11.45 0.61 -6.33
C ALA A 198 -11.56 2.14 -6.34
N LEU A 199 -12.00 2.73 -5.24
CA LEU A 199 -12.07 4.18 -5.09
C LEU A 199 -11.65 4.63 -3.68
N GLU A 200 -10.50 5.26 -3.65
CA GLU A 200 -9.96 5.94 -2.47
C GLU A 200 -10.21 7.45 -2.54
N ALA A 201 -10.58 8.03 -1.39
CA ALA A 201 -10.77 9.46 -1.23
C ALA A 201 -9.82 9.96 -0.14
N THR A 202 -9.12 11.05 -0.47
CA THR A 202 -8.05 11.68 0.34
C THR A 202 -6.95 10.73 0.84
N PRO A 203 -6.47 9.74 0.06
CA PRO A 203 -5.30 8.97 0.45
C PRO A 203 -4.04 9.84 0.44
N LYS A 204 -3.08 9.49 1.28
CA LYS A 204 -1.74 10.10 1.30
C LYS A 204 -0.81 9.35 0.35
N ILE A 205 0.38 9.90 0.10
CA ILE A 205 1.32 9.29 -0.84
C ILE A 205 1.80 7.91 -0.38
N TRP A 206 1.93 7.68 0.93
CA TRP A 206 2.35 6.40 1.50
C TRP A 206 1.30 5.28 1.35
N ASP A 207 0.01 5.63 1.43
CA ASP A 207 -1.11 4.73 1.10
C ASP A 207 -1.08 4.26 -0.38
N LEU A 208 -0.63 5.15 -1.28
CA LEU A 208 -0.73 4.99 -2.73
C LEU A 208 0.51 4.42 -3.37
N ALA A 209 1.69 4.73 -2.83
CA ALA A 209 2.97 4.58 -3.48
C ALA A 209 3.23 3.17 -4.00
N ALA A 210 3.07 2.15 -3.14
CA ALA A 210 3.29 0.77 -3.52
C ALA A 210 2.19 0.25 -4.47
N ALA A 211 0.92 0.56 -4.15
CA ALA A 211 -0.23 0.17 -4.95
C ALA A 211 -0.16 0.75 -6.38
N TRP A 212 0.32 1.99 -6.53
CA TRP A 212 0.47 2.66 -7.82
C TRP A 212 1.42 1.87 -8.74
N LEU A 213 2.60 1.48 -8.26
CA LEU A 213 3.51 0.70 -9.10
C LEU A 213 2.93 -0.68 -9.42
N ILE A 214 2.38 -1.39 -8.44
CA ILE A 214 1.79 -2.72 -8.64
C ILE A 214 0.67 -2.68 -9.69
N LEU A 215 -0.22 -1.69 -9.62
CA LEU A 215 -1.28 -1.50 -10.61
C LEU A 215 -0.72 -1.20 -12.00
N THR A 216 0.31 -0.35 -12.07
CA THR A 216 0.97 0.01 -13.34
C THR A 216 1.57 -1.23 -14.01
N GLU A 217 2.32 -2.04 -13.26
CA GLU A 217 2.96 -3.27 -13.77
C GLU A 217 1.96 -4.35 -14.19
N LEU A 218 0.74 -4.31 -13.64
CA LEU A 218 -0.36 -5.21 -14.00
C LEU A 218 -1.32 -4.59 -15.01
N GLY A 219 -0.96 -3.47 -15.64
CA GLY A 219 -1.76 -2.82 -16.68
C GLY A 219 -3.13 -2.33 -16.19
N CYS A 220 -3.28 -2.13 -14.88
CA CYS A 220 -4.52 -1.65 -14.28
C CYS A 220 -4.54 -0.10 -14.33
N PRO A 221 -5.52 0.51 -15.01
CA PRO A 221 -5.55 1.96 -15.15
C PRO A 221 -5.82 2.65 -13.81
N VAL A 222 -5.04 3.68 -13.51
CA VAL A 222 -5.26 4.57 -12.36
C VAL A 222 -5.69 5.93 -12.87
N THR A 223 -6.90 6.36 -12.51
CA THR A 223 -7.43 7.67 -12.85
C THR A 223 -7.43 8.56 -11.61
N TRP A 224 -6.69 9.66 -11.68
CA TRP A 224 -6.67 10.68 -10.64
C TRP A 224 -7.89 11.59 -10.81
N LEU A 225 -8.77 11.61 -9.81
CA LEU A 225 -9.96 12.48 -9.82
C LEU A 225 -9.65 13.95 -9.50
N GLN A 226 -8.43 14.21 -9.03
CA GLN A 226 -7.87 15.54 -8.79
C GLN A 226 -6.52 15.64 -9.50
N ARG A 227 -5.59 16.46 -8.98
CA ARG A 227 -4.25 16.63 -9.56
C ARG A 227 -3.46 15.32 -9.52
N HIS A 228 -2.88 14.95 -10.66
CA HIS A 228 -1.96 13.81 -10.77
C HIS A 228 -0.72 14.04 -9.88
N PRO A 229 -0.27 13.07 -9.05
CA PRO A 229 0.90 13.23 -8.19
C PRO A 229 2.18 13.57 -8.94
N GLY A 230 2.44 12.91 -10.07
CA GLY A 230 3.55 13.26 -10.98
C GLY A 230 3.49 14.65 -11.64
N GLY A 231 2.41 15.43 -11.41
CA GLY A 231 2.28 16.82 -11.84
C GLY A 231 2.45 17.85 -10.70
N ILE A 232 2.91 17.40 -9.53
CA ILE A 232 3.29 18.26 -8.41
C ILE A 232 4.74 18.71 -8.66
N PRO A 233 5.01 20.02 -8.78
CA PRO A 233 6.37 20.51 -8.96
C PRO A 233 7.23 20.15 -7.75
N VAL A 234 8.52 19.91 -7.99
CA VAL A 234 9.51 19.69 -6.93
C VAL A 234 9.67 21.01 -6.16
N GLY A 235 9.24 21.05 -4.90
CA GLY A 235 9.26 22.24 -4.02
C GLY A 235 8.10 22.25 -3.04
#